data_AF-A0A5C6N5D8-F1
#
_entry.id   AF-A0A5C6N5D8-F1
#
_cell.length_a   1.000
_cell.length_b   1.000
_cell.length_c   1.000
_cell.angle_alpha   90.00
_cell.angle_beta   90.00
_cell.angle_gamma   90.00
#
_symmetry.space_group_name_H-M   'P 1'
#
loop_
_entity.id
_entity.type
_entity.pdbx_description
1 polymer ?
#
loop_
_entity_poly.entity_id
_entity_poly.type
_entity_poly.pdbx_seq_one_letter_code
_entity_poly.pdbx_strand_id
1 'polypeptide(L)'
;MAPCKRRAYDAEFKLKAISHAVEHGNRAAAREFNVNESMVRKWRKQQDDLRQTANCVGPVDDERRTFTKTGRQHRASYVTICQWIVNAWASTVVRAFRKAGIVTEMPDNTSDTDPDDDFDETEPAMLDAVFAQLFNSDTEEEVFEGFLDEE
;
A
#
# COMPACT_ATOMS: atom_id res chain seq x y z
N MET A 1 1.26 -41.79 15.80
CA MET A 1 2.43 -40.88 15.97
C MET A 1 1.92 -39.49 16.28
N ALA A 2 2.28 -38.90 17.42
CA ALA A 2 1.88 -37.54 17.76
C ALA A 2 2.59 -36.52 16.84
N PRO A 3 1.92 -35.44 16.41
CA PRO A 3 2.53 -34.42 15.57
C PRO A 3 3.66 -33.71 16.32
N CYS A 4 4.88 -33.78 15.78
CA CYS A 4 6.04 -33.09 16.34
C CYS A 4 5.80 -31.57 16.25
N LYS A 5 5.73 -30.89 17.40
CA LYS A 5 5.62 -29.42 17.44
C LYS A 5 6.80 -28.79 16.68
N ARG A 6 6.51 -28.02 15.63
CA ARG A 6 7.54 -27.33 14.84
C ARG A 6 8.17 -26.24 15.70
N ARG A 7 9.51 -26.28 15.84
CA ARG A 7 10.28 -25.21 16.47
C ARG A 7 10.58 -24.14 15.43
N ALA A 8 10.25 -22.89 15.75
CA ALA A 8 10.74 -21.73 15.00
C ALA A 8 12.07 -21.31 15.62
N TYR A 9 13.04 -20.96 14.76
CA TYR A 9 14.36 -20.50 15.18
C TYR A 9 14.57 -19.08 14.67
N ASP A 10 15.19 -18.25 15.50
CA ASP A 10 15.54 -16.88 15.16
C ASP A 10 16.64 -16.82 14.09
N ALA A 11 16.71 -15.73 13.33
CA ALA A 11 17.67 -15.57 12.24
C ALA A 11 19.12 -15.54 12.76
N GLU A 12 19.38 -14.84 13.88
CA GLU A 12 20.70 -14.75 14.47
C GLU A 12 21.17 -16.11 14.98
N PHE A 13 20.27 -16.86 15.63
CA PHE A 13 20.54 -18.22 16.07
C PHE A 13 20.95 -19.14 14.92
N LYS A 14 20.26 -19.05 13.77
CA LYS A 14 20.60 -19.84 12.58
C LYS A 14 21.98 -19.46 12.04
N LEU A 15 22.32 -18.17 12.03
CA LEU A 15 23.64 -17.70 11.60
C LEU A 15 24.75 -18.20 12.53
N LYS A 16 24.52 -18.20 13.84
CA LYS A 16 25.46 -18.77 14.84
C LYS A 16 25.64 -20.28 14.67
N ALA A 17 24.57 -21.02 14.41
CA ALA A 17 24.67 -22.45 14.12
C ALA A 17 25.43 -22.73 12.82
N ILE A 18 25.28 -21.88 11.80
CA ILE A 18 26.04 -21.96 10.55
C ILE A 18 27.53 -21.69 10.79
N SER A 19 27.90 -20.63 11.54
CA SER A 19 29.31 -20.32 11.78
C SER A 19 30.03 -21.48 12.46
N HIS A 20 29.41 -22.05 13.50
CA HIS A 20 29.95 -23.23 14.17
C HIS A 20 30.03 -24.46 13.25
N ALA A 21 29.06 -24.63 12.35
CA ALA A 21 29.10 -25.71 11.36
C ALA A 21 30.17 -25.52 10.28
N VAL A 22 30.62 -24.29 10.01
CA VAL A 22 31.77 -24.02 9.12
C VAL A 22 33.07 -24.48 9.79
N GLU A 23 33.21 -24.22 11.09
CA GLU A 23 34.42 -24.56 11.86
C GLU A 23 34.51 -26.05 12.21
N HIS A 24 33.41 -26.65 12.71
CA HIS A 24 33.41 -28.00 13.30
C HIS A 24 32.61 -29.02 12.48
N GLY A 25 31.97 -28.58 11.40
CA GLY A 25 31.10 -29.42 10.57
C GLY A 25 29.65 -29.55 11.06
N ASN A 26 28.76 -29.95 10.16
CA ASN A 26 27.30 -29.93 10.41
C ASN A 26 26.87 -30.85 11.57
N ARG A 27 27.53 -32.01 11.72
CA ARG A 27 27.22 -32.96 12.81
C ARG A 27 27.63 -32.45 14.19
N ALA A 28 28.74 -31.73 14.28
CA ALA A 28 29.17 -31.14 15.55
C ALA A 28 28.21 -30.01 15.97
N ALA A 29 27.87 -29.11 15.04
CA ALA A 29 26.88 -28.07 15.29
C ALA A 29 25.50 -28.63 15.67
N ALA A 30 25.06 -29.71 15.02
CA ALA A 30 23.80 -30.36 15.38
C ALA A 30 23.78 -30.85 16.85
N ARG A 31 24.90 -31.40 17.33
CA ARG A 31 25.03 -31.85 18.73
C ARG A 31 25.08 -30.68 19.70
N GLU A 32 25.83 -29.64 19.38
CA GLU A 32 26.02 -28.49 20.27
C GLU A 32 24.75 -27.64 20.42
N PHE A 33 24.08 -27.35 19.31
CA PHE A 33 22.86 -26.53 19.31
C PHE A 33 21.58 -27.35 19.55
N ASN A 34 21.69 -28.68 19.70
CA ASN A 34 20.57 -29.62 19.78
C ASN A 34 19.54 -29.41 18.65
N VAL A 35 20.05 -29.25 17.43
CA VAL A 35 19.26 -29.04 16.21
C VAL A 35 19.50 -30.20 15.25
N ASN A 36 18.47 -30.60 14.50
CA ASN A 36 18.64 -31.59 13.44
C ASN A 36 19.68 -31.13 12.41
N GLU A 37 20.64 -32.00 12.09
CA GLU A 37 21.72 -31.73 11.14
C GLU A 37 21.21 -31.39 9.73
N SER A 38 20.06 -31.94 9.34
CA SER A 38 19.35 -31.58 8.10
C SER A 38 18.91 -30.11 8.08
N MET A 39 18.59 -29.53 9.24
CA MET A 39 18.23 -28.14 9.38
C MET A 39 19.46 -27.24 9.24
N VAL A 40 20.59 -27.64 9.84
CA VAL A 40 21.88 -26.95 9.69
C VAL A 40 22.30 -26.92 8.21
N ARG A 41 22.20 -28.05 7.51
CA ARG A 41 22.42 -28.12 6.05
C ARG A 41 21.50 -27.17 5.28
N LYS A 42 20.22 -27.11 5.63
CA LYS A 42 19.26 -26.21 4.99
C LYS A 42 19.61 -24.75 5.23
N TRP A 43 19.93 -24.36 6.46
CA TRP A 43 20.29 -22.99 6.80
C TRP A 43 21.55 -22.52 6.09
N ARG A 44 22.55 -23.40 5.90
CA ARG A 44 23.73 -23.08 5.10
C ARG A 44 23.38 -22.73 3.64
N LYS A 45 22.39 -23.39 3.04
CA LYS A 45 21.91 -23.02 1.69
C LYS A 45 21.16 -21.69 1.68
N GLN A 46 20.56 -21.30 2.80
CA GLN A 46 19.78 -20.06 2.97
C GLN A 46 20.59 -18.96 3.65
N GLN A 47 21.92 -19.07 3.70
CA GLN A 47 22.76 -18.20 4.52
C GLN A 47 22.65 -16.73 4.11
N ASP A 48 22.61 -16.46 2.80
CA ASP A 48 22.51 -15.09 2.29
C ASP A 48 21.13 -14.48 2.56
N ASP A 49 20.06 -15.25 2.41
CA ASP A 49 18.70 -14.84 2.81
C ASP A 49 18.65 -14.52 4.31
N LEU A 50 19.29 -15.35 5.15
CA LEU A 50 19.34 -15.14 6.59
C LEU A 50 20.10 -13.86 6.96
N ARG A 51 21.18 -13.55 6.24
CA ARG A 51 21.93 -12.29 6.39
C ARG A 51 21.09 -11.07 5.98
N GLN A 52 20.34 -11.15 4.89
CA GLN A 52 19.44 -10.09 4.48
C GLN A 52 18.32 -9.87 5.51
N THR A 53 17.74 -10.95 6.04
CA THR A 53 16.72 -10.83 7.10
C THR A 53 17.24 -10.18 8.38
N ALA A 54 18.51 -10.40 8.73
CA ALA A 54 19.16 -9.77 9.87
C ALA A 54 19.50 -8.29 9.61
N ASN A 55 19.91 -7.95 8.38
CA ASN A 55 20.32 -6.58 8.02
C ASN A 55 19.15 -5.62 7.77
N CYS A 56 17.93 -6.09 7.53
CA CYS A 56 16.78 -5.21 7.28
C CYS A 56 16.17 -4.60 8.57
N VAL A 57 16.91 -4.52 9.68
CA VAL A 57 16.59 -3.64 10.82
C VAL A 57 17.33 -2.32 10.61
N GLY A 58 16.82 -1.53 9.66
CA GLY A 58 17.35 -0.23 9.24
C GLY A 58 16.26 0.53 8.47
N PRO A 59 16.37 1.86 8.32
CA PRO A 59 15.27 2.82 8.43
C PRO A 59 14.06 2.54 7.54
N VAL A 60 12.90 2.75 8.16
CA VAL A 60 11.56 2.86 7.58
C VAL A 60 11.63 3.64 6.27
N ASP A 61 11.24 3.02 5.15
CA ASP A 61 10.59 3.69 4.00
C ASP A 61 10.46 2.81 2.75
N ASP A 62 10.95 1.56 2.76
CA ASP A 62 10.47 0.59 1.78
C ASP A 62 9.49 -0.39 2.41
N GLU A 63 8.36 -0.48 1.72
CA GLU A 63 7.17 -1.22 2.03
C GLU A 63 7.49 -2.71 2.20
N ARG A 64 7.95 -3.05 3.41
CA ARG A 64 8.07 -4.44 3.86
C ARG A 64 6.70 -5.06 3.69
N ARG A 65 6.54 -5.90 2.67
CA ARG A 65 5.51 -6.92 2.62
C ARG A 65 5.75 -7.84 3.81
N THR A 66 5.22 -7.45 4.96
CA THR A 66 5.34 -8.21 6.19
C THR A 66 4.57 -9.50 5.97
N PHE A 67 5.20 -10.63 6.26
CA PHE A 67 4.56 -11.94 6.21
C PHE A 67 4.18 -12.32 7.64
N THR A 68 2.94 -12.74 7.85
CA THR A 68 2.48 -13.35 9.10
C THR A 68 3.32 -14.60 9.40
N LYS A 69 3.34 -15.05 10.66
CA LYS A 69 4.07 -16.27 11.10
C LYS A 69 3.67 -17.55 10.34
N THR A 70 2.55 -17.53 9.62
CA THR A 70 2.05 -18.62 8.75
C THR A 70 2.42 -18.45 7.27
N GLY A 71 3.15 -17.38 6.90
CA GLY A 71 3.58 -17.09 5.53
C GLY A 71 2.55 -16.34 4.68
N ARG A 72 1.43 -15.89 5.25
CA ARG A 72 0.46 -15.04 4.53
C ARG A 72 0.94 -13.59 4.54
N GLN A 73 0.89 -12.91 3.40
CA GLN A 73 1.16 -11.48 3.33
C GLN A 73 0.14 -10.71 4.18
N HIS A 74 0.61 -9.72 4.93
CA HIS A 74 -0.28 -8.78 5.59
C HIS A 74 -1.06 -7.96 4.55
N ARG A 75 -2.30 -7.60 4.88
CA ARG A 75 -3.07 -6.63 4.10
C ARG A 75 -2.37 -5.28 4.22
N ALA A 76 -2.27 -4.56 3.10
CA ALA A 76 -1.76 -3.19 3.11
C ALA A 76 -2.60 -2.34 4.08
N SER A 77 -1.93 -1.42 4.78
CA SER A 77 -2.63 -0.49 5.66
C SER A 77 -3.53 0.42 4.83
N TYR A 78 -4.60 0.93 5.44
CA TYR A 78 -5.50 1.88 4.76
C TYR A 78 -4.74 3.11 4.25
N VAL A 79 -3.78 3.62 5.04
CA VAL A 79 -2.91 4.76 4.67
C VAL A 79 -2.15 4.48 3.38
N THR A 80 -1.55 3.29 3.27
CA THR A 80 -0.81 2.85 2.08
C THR A 80 -1.71 2.75 0.85
N ILE A 81 -2.91 2.19 1.03
CA ILE A 81 -3.90 2.08 -0.05
C ILE A 81 -4.33 3.47 -0.52
N CYS A 82 -4.63 4.40 0.40
CA CYS A 82 -5.00 5.77 0.05
C CYS A 82 -3.88 6.49 -0.72
N GLN A 83 -2.62 6.35 -0.30
CA GLN A 83 -1.48 6.93 -1.02
C GLN A 83 -1.34 6.38 -2.43
N TRP A 84 -1.55 5.08 -2.65
CA TRP A 84 -1.56 4.52 -4.01
C TRP A 84 -2.67 5.10 -4.88
N ILE A 85 -3.87 5.27 -4.33
CA ILE A 85 -5.00 5.87 -5.05
C ILE A 85 -4.68 7.32 -5.44
N VAL A 86 -4.20 8.12 -4.48
CA VAL A 86 -3.81 9.52 -4.71
C VAL A 86 -2.72 9.63 -5.77
N ASN A 87 -1.67 8.81 -5.67
CA ASN A 87 -0.57 8.80 -6.64
C ASN A 87 -1.03 8.37 -8.04
N ALA A 88 -1.89 7.36 -8.13
CA ALA A 88 -2.44 6.91 -9.39
C ALA A 88 -3.30 8.00 -10.05
N TRP A 89 -4.15 8.68 -9.26
CA TRP A 89 -4.99 9.79 -9.73
C TRP A 89 -4.17 11.00 -10.17
N ALA A 90 -3.15 11.40 -9.42
CA ALA A 90 -2.25 12.48 -9.81
C ALA A 90 -1.51 12.15 -11.12
N SER A 91 -1.09 10.90 -11.31
CA SER A 91 -0.36 10.49 -12.51
C SER A 91 -1.22 10.38 -13.77
N THR A 92 -2.53 10.19 -13.63
CA THR A 92 -3.43 9.93 -14.76
C THR A 92 -4.37 11.09 -15.01
N VAL A 93 -5.25 11.38 -14.05
CA VAL A 93 -6.28 12.43 -14.15
C VAL A 93 -5.62 13.80 -14.18
N VAL A 94 -4.81 14.17 -13.18
CA VAL A 94 -4.19 15.51 -13.15
C VAL A 94 -3.27 15.74 -14.36
N ARG A 95 -2.53 14.71 -14.80
CA ARG A 95 -1.73 14.79 -16.03
C ARG A 95 -2.59 14.94 -17.28
N ALA A 96 -3.71 14.25 -17.39
CA ALA A 96 -4.61 14.36 -18.54
C ALA A 96 -5.26 15.75 -18.61
N PHE A 97 -5.71 16.28 -17.46
CA PHE A 97 -6.31 17.61 -17.36
C PHE A 97 -5.28 18.72 -17.63
N ARG A 98 -4.04 18.58 -17.14
CA ARG A 98 -2.93 19.47 -17.51
C ARG A 98 -2.60 19.39 -19.01
N LYS A 99 -2.57 18.18 -19.58
CA LYS A 99 -2.33 17.97 -21.01
C LYS A 99 -3.45 18.58 -21.88
N ALA A 100 -4.68 18.59 -21.38
CA ALA A 100 -5.83 19.20 -22.03
C ALA A 100 -5.96 20.72 -21.78
N GLY A 101 -5.08 21.31 -20.96
CA GLY A 101 -5.12 22.74 -20.62
C GLY A 101 -6.34 23.15 -19.77
N ILE A 102 -7.03 22.19 -19.14
CA ILE A 102 -8.24 22.45 -18.33
C ILE A 102 -7.87 22.94 -16.93
N VAL A 103 -6.69 22.56 -16.43
CA VAL A 103 -6.15 23.10 -15.18
C VAL A 103 -5.33 24.33 -15.53
N THR A 104 -5.90 25.51 -15.27
CA THR A 104 -5.17 26.77 -15.24
C THR A 104 -4.13 26.65 -14.14
N GLU A 105 -2.87 26.72 -14.51
CA GLU A 105 -1.80 27.02 -13.57
C GLU A 105 -2.20 28.27 -12.78
N MET A 106 -2.51 28.12 -11.49
CA MET A 106 -2.64 29.25 -10.59
C MET A 106 -1.31 30.00 -10.67
N PRO A 107 -1.27 31.24 -11.20
CA PRO A 107 -0.03 31.98 -11.23
C PRO A 107 0.40 32.19 -9.79
N ASP A 108 1.58 31.66 -9.45
CA ASP A 108 2.33 32.13 -8.30
C ASP A 108 2.41 33.65 -8.47
N ASN A 109 1.80 34.32 -7.50
CA ASN A 109 1.75 35.76 -7.26
C ASN A 109 3.10 36.49 -7.49
N THR A 110 3.48 36.68 -8.74
CA THR A 110 4.36 37.77 -9.12
C THR A 110 3.50 38.82 -9.80
N SER A 111 3.38 39.95 -9.11
CA SER A 111 2.69 41.14 -9.53
C SER A 111 3.18 41.60 -10.90
N ASP A 112 2.30 41.63 -11.88
CA ASP A 112 2.30 42.69 -12.89
C ASP A 112 0.87 43.22 -12.97
N THR A 113 0.72 44.43 -12.47
CA THR A 113 -0.49 45.23 -12.51
C THR A 113 -0.61 45.82 -13.91
N ASP A 114 -1.56 45.34 -14.70
CA ASP A 114 -2.13 46.08 -15.83
C ASP A 114 -3.49 46.64 -15.40
N PRO A 115 -3.65 47.97 -15.28
CA PRO A 115 -4.89 48.58 -14.83
C PRO A 115 -5.64 49.16 -16.02
N ASP A 116 -6.37 48.36 -16.83
CA ASP A 116 -7.30 48.87 -17.85
C ASP A 116 -8.26 47.77 -18.39
N ASP A 117 -8.92 47.00 -17.51
CA ASP A 117 -10.05 46.15 -17.94
C ASP A 117 -11.28 46.35 -17.03
N ASP A 118 -12.23 47.15 -17.52
CA ASP A 118 -13.61 47.26 -17.03
C ASP A 118 -14.33 45.91 -17.25
N PHE A 119 -14.23 45.00 -16.27
CA PHE A 119 -15.00 43.75 -16.28
C PHE A 119 -16.19 43.84 -15.31
N ASP A 120 -17.37 43.94 -15.90
CA ASP A 120 -18.69 43.90 -15.25
C ASP A 120 -18.80 42.69 -14.31
N GLU A 121 -19.09 42.95 -13.03
CA GLU A 121 -19.25 41.93 -11.98
C GLU A 121 -20.46 41.03 -12.29
N THR A 122 -20.26 39.98 -13.07
CA THR A 122 -21.26 38.92 -13.20
C THR A 122 -21.19 38.01 -11.95
N GLU A 123 -21.96 38.41 -10.93
CA GLU A 123 -22.32 37.70 -9.70
C GLU A 123 -22.26 36.15 -9.80
N PRO A 124 -21.22 35.50 -9.23
CA PRO A 124 -21.06 34.05 -9.19
C PRO A 124 -22.10 33.31 -8.31
N ALA A 125 -22.86 34.04 -7.49
CA ALA A 125 -23.76 33.46 -6.49
C ALA A 125 -25.04 32.85 -7.10
N MET A 126 -25.48 33.32 -8.26
CA MET A 126 -26.74 32.83 -8.86
C MET A 126 -26.64 31.41 -9.42
N LEU A 127 -25.47 31.00 -9.92
CA LEU A 127 -25.30 29.67 -10.51
C LEU A 127 -25.35 28.57 -9.44
N ASP A 128 -24.77 28.81 -8.27
CA ASP A 128 -24.72 27.84 -7.17
C ASP A 128 -26.11 27.49 -6.63
N ALA A 129 -26.99 28.51 -6.56
CA ALA A 129 -28.38 28.34 -6.15
C ALA A 129 -29.19 27.45 -7.13
N VAL A 130 -28.92 27.57 -8.44
CA VAL A 130 -29.59 26.76 -9.48
C VAL A 130 -29.15 25.30 -9.38
N PHE A 131 -27.86 25.04 -9.17
CA PHE A 131 -27.37 23.67 -9.00
C PHE A 131 -27.90 23.02 -7.71
N ALA A 132 -27.99 23.78 -6.61
CA ALA A 132 -28.57 23.28 -5.36
C ALA A 132 -30.05 22.92 -5.50
N GLN A 133 -30.82 23.69 -6.28
CA GLN A 133 -32.22 23.35 -6.58
C GLN A 133 -32.34 22.06 -7.39
N LEU A 134 -31.45 21.84 -8.38
CA LEU A 134 -31.48 20.64 -9.21
C LEU A 134 -31.23 19.37 -8.39
N PHE A 135 -30.28 19.40 -7.45
CA PHE A 135 -29.98 18.24 -6.58
C PHE A 135 -31.07 17.96 -5.54
N ASN A 136 -31.82 18.98 -5.14
CA ASN A 136 -32.91 18.85 -4.17
C ASN A 136 -34.28 18.61 -4.82
N SER A 137 -34.36 18.58 -6.16
CA SER A 137 -35.59 18.39 -6.93
C SER A 137 -35.91 16.93 -7.24
N ASP A 138 -35.11 15.96 -6.79
CA ASP A 138 -35.37 14.54 -7.04
C ASP A 138 -36.50 14.05 -6.11
N THR A 139 -37.75 14.25 -6.53
CA THR A 139 -38.95 13.72 -5.89
C THR A 139 -39.14 12.25 -6.30
N GLU A 140 -38.70 11.37 -5.41
CA GLU A 140 -39.03 9.95 -5.34
C GLU A 140 -40.54 9.71 -5.14
N GLU A 141 -41.34 9.75 -6.20
CA GLU A 141 -42.73 9.26 -6.11
C GLU A 141 -43.26 8.69 -7.44
N GLU A 142 -42.62 7.63 -7.93
CA GLU A 142 -43.28 6.69 -8.84
C GLU A 142 -43.29 5.33 -8.11
N VAL A 143 -44.38 5.05 -7.39
CA VAL A 143 -44.64 3.74 -6.79
C VAL A 143 -44.84 2.75 -7.93
N PHE A 144 -43.85 1.88 -8.14
CA PHE A 144 -43.84 0.85 -9.16
C PHE A 144 -45.13 0.00 -9.12
N GLU A 145 -46.05 0.30 -10.04
CA GLU A 145 -47.31 -0.42 -10.17
C GLU A 145 -47.03 -1.72 -10.95
N GLY A 146 -47.00 -2.83 -10.20
CA GLY A 146 -46.61 -4.15 -10.71
C GLY A 146 -47.46 -4.63 -11.88
N PHE A 147 -46.83 -5.41 -12.76
CA PHE A 147 -47.48 -6.03 -13.92
C PHE A 147 -48.75 -6.78 -13.49
N LEU A 148 -49.90 -6.37 -14.04
CA LEU A 148 -51.12 -7.19 -14.01
C LEU A 148 -50.89 -8.41 -14.90
N ASP A 149 -50.96 -9.60 -14.29
CA ASP A 149 -51.02 -10.85 -15.01
C ASP A 149 -52.40 -10.96 -15.70
N GLU A 150 -52.44 -10.91 -17.03
CA GLU A 150 -53.63 -11.25 -17.81
C GLU A 150 -53.71 -12.78 -17.98
N GLU A 151 -54.87 -13.34 -17.58
CA GLU A 151 -55.27 -14.76 -17.71
C GLU A 151 -55.59 -15.14 -19.17
#